data_AF-B4JXL8-F1
#
_entry.id   AF-B4JXL8-F1
#
_cell.length_a   1.000
_cell.length_b   1.000
_cell.length_c   1.000
_cell.angle_alpha   90.00
_cell.angle_beta   90.00
_cell.angle_gamma   90.00
#
_symmetry.space_group_name_H-M   'P 1'
#
loop_
_entity.id
_entity.type
_entity.pdbx_description
1 polymer ?
#
loop_
_entity_poly.entity_id
_entity_poly.type
_entity_poly.pdbx_seq_one_letter_code
_entity_poly.pdbx_strand_id
1 'polypeptide(L)'
;MDIFENICRTCGNDCLEAMHIFLDSVLVLEKQVPISEIILKCLPASASLPPLNNDDDFPKQICRVCIKKLTMIYEFNTKWLAANNEFNVALKFEQRRNRSRSQTQSQFNPPQLPMKAKPADAAGNVTAAGQMVVNEPSDFIEDVNCETEVNYRCAFCPEGYSTFAAYRMHHKAIHRNCQFVCYTP
;
A
#
# COMPACT_ATOMS: atom_id res chain seq x y z
N MET A 1 -44.33 -9.72 -23.16
CA MET A 1 -43.77 -8.45 -23.66
C MET A 1 -43.09 -7.83 -22.46
N ASP A 2 -41.77 -7.65 -22.52
CA ASP A 2 -41.01 -7.17 -21.37
C ASP A 2 -41.23 -5.65 -21.29
N ILE A 3 -41.92 -5.19 -20.24
CA ILE A 3 -42.34 -3.78 -20.11
C ILE A 3 -41.16 -2.81 -20.00
N PHE A 4 -39.95 -3.33 -19.80
CA PHE A 4 -38.72 -2.56 -19.62
C PHE A 4 -37.73 -2.69 -20.78
N GLU A 5 -38.14 -3.26 -21.92
CA GLU A 5 -37.25 -3.60 -23.05
C GLU A 5 -36.51 -2.40 -23.68
N ASN A 6 -36.82 -1.16 -23.26
CA ASN A 6 -36.08 0.05 -23.65
C ASN A 6 -35.84 1.05 -22.50
N ILE A 7 -36.16 0.69 -21.26
CA ILE A 7 -36.05 1.64 -20.13
C ILE A 7 -34.66 1.58 -19.51
N CYS A 8 -34.00 2.72 -19.38
CA CYS A 8 -32.72 2.80 -18.70
C CYS A 8 -32.87 2.65 -17.18
N ARG A 9 -32.20 1.66 -16.58
CA ARG A 9 -32.18 1.39 -15.13
C ARG A 9 -31.73 2.60 -14.30
N THR A 10 -30.88 3.46 -14.86
CA THR A 10 -30.28 4.60 -14.14
C THR A 10 -31.12 5.87 -14.21
N CYS A 11 -31.66 6.22 -15.37
CA CYS A 11 -32.40 7.49 -15.54
C CYS A 11 -33.91 7.32 -15.73
N GLY A 12 -34.41 6.10 -15.91
CA GLY A 12 -35.83 5.82 -16.11
C GLY A 12 -36.39 6.23 -17.47
N ASN A 13 -35.55 6.74 -18.39
CA ASN A 13 -35.99 7.15 -19.72
C ASN A 13 -36.00 5.97 -20.69
N ASP A 14 -36.92 6.04 -21.65
CA ASP A 14 -36.98 5.17 -22.83
C ASP A 14 -35.83 5.47 -23.81
N CYS A 15 -35.14 4.44 -24.27
CA CYS A 15 -33.86 4.50 -24.98
C CYS A 15 -33.75 3.40 -26.04
N LEU A 16 -33.80 3.79 -27.32
CA LEU A 16 -33.75 2.89 -28.48
C LEU A 16 -32.42 2.13 -28.68
N GLU A 17 -31.34 2.56 -28.03
CA GLU A 17 -30.00 1.96 -28.14
C GLU A 17 -29.41 1.68 -26.75
N ALA A 18 -30.22 1.13 -25.85
CA ALA A 18 -29.77 0.73 -24.54
C ALA A 18 -28.93 -0.56 -24.60
N MET A 19 -27.94 -0.67 -23.72
CA MET A 19 -27.06 -1.83 -23.60
C MET A 19 -27.49 -2.67 -22.41
N HIS A 20 -27.31 -3.99 -22.49
CA HIS A 20 -27.70 -4.94 -21.47
C HIS A 20 -26.68 -4.97 -20.33
N ILE A 21 -27.10 -4.65 -19.11
CA ILE A 21 -26.24 -4.48 -17.92
C ILE A 21 -25.44 -5.74 -17.58
N PHE A 22 -26.04 -6.91 -17.78
CA PHE A 22 -25.45 -8.20 -17.37
C PHE A 22 -24.76 -8.96 -18.51
N LEU A 23 -24.87 -8.49 -19.75
CA LEU A 23 -24.32 -9.18 -20.92
C LEU A 23 -23.25 -8.35 -21.63
N ASP A 24 -23.42 -7.03 -21.67
CA ASP A 24 -22.52 -6.15 -22.40
C ASP A 24 -21.33 -5.69 -21.55
N SER A 25 -20.24 -5.39 -22.25
CA SER A 25 -19.02 -4.80 -21.70
C SER A 25 -18.64 -3.55 -22.46
N VAL A 26 -17.99 -2.61 -21.78
CA VAL A 26 -17.49 -1.36 -22.37
C VAL A 26 -15.99 -1.25 -22.20
N LEU A 27 -15.34 -0.59 -23.17
CA LEU A 27 -13.90 -0.36 -23.14
C LEU A 27 -13.58 0.78 -22.18
N VAL A 28 -12.82 0.49 -21.13
CA VAL A 28 -12.40 1.44 -20.09
C VAL A 28 -10.91 1.23 -19.79
N LEU A 29 -10.09 2.28 -19.90
CA LEU A 29 -8.63 2.17 -19.71
C LEU A 29 -8.00 1.00 -20.48
N GLU A 30 -8.39 0.85 -21.75
CA GLU A 30 -7.91 -0.20 -22.67
C GLU A 30 -8.33 -1.63 -22.28
N LYS A 31 -9.29 -1.79 -21.37
CA LYS A 31 -9.82 -3.08 -20.93
C LYS A 31 -11.32 -3.17 -21.15
N GLN A 32 -11.81 -4.33 -21.58
CA GLN A 32 -13.25 -4.60 -21.59
C GLN A 32 -13.71 -4.86 -20.17
N VAL A 33 -14.61 -4.01 -19.66
CA VAL A 33 -15.16 -4.11 -18.31
C VAL A 33 -16.67 -4.36 -18.40
N PRO A 34 -17.20 -5.37 -17.69
CA PRO A 34 -18.65 -5.59 -17.62
C PRO A 34 -19.39 -4.38 -17.06
N ILE A 35 -20.54 -4.04 -17.65
CA ILE A 35 -21.34 -2.90 -17.20
C ILE A 35 -21.78 -3.07 -15.73
N SER A 36 -22.14 -4.28 -15.33
CA SER A 36 -22.49 -4.61 -13.95
C SER A 36 -21.38 -4.26 -12.94
N GLU A 37 -20.11 -4.53 -13.28
CA GLU A 37 -18.97 -4.17 -12.45
C GLU A 37 -18.83 -2.64 -12.31
N ILE A 38 -19.01 -1.91 -13.41
CA ILE A 38 -18.93 -0.45 -13.42
C ILE A 38 -19.96 0.14 -12.46
N ILE A 39 -21.21 -0.32 -12.55
CA ILE A 39 -22.29 0.14 -11.66
C ILE A 39 -21.93 -0.15 -10.20
N LEU A 40 -21.53 -1.38 -9.87
CA LEU A 40 -21.22 -1.77 -8.49
C LEU A 40 -20.07 -0.96 -7.88
N LYS A 41 -19.02 -0.64 -8.65
CA LYS A 41 -17.89 0.17 -8.16
C LYS A 41 -18.18 1.68 -8.07
N CYS A 42 -19.21 2.17 -8.77
CA CYS A 42 -19.57 3.58 -8.75
C CYS A 42 -20.61 3.93 -7.67
N LEU A 43 -21.27 2.93 -7.08
CA LEU A 43 -22.24 3.15 -6.02
C LEU A 43 -21.53 3.42 -4.68
N PRO A 44 -21.96 4.44 -3.90
CA PRO A 44 -21.40 4.67 -2.58
C PRO A 44 -21.66 3.47 -1.67
N ALA A 45 -20.65 3.01 -0.94
CA ALA A 45 -20.81 1.94 0.05
C ALA A 45 -21.81 2.30 1.18
N SER A 46 -22.01 3.60 1.40
CA SER A 46 -22.97 4.14 2.38
C SER A 46 -24.40 4.26 1.84
N ALA A 47 -24.61 4.08 0.54
CA ALA A 47 -25.94 4.11 -0.03
C ALA A 47 -26.61 2.77 0.31
N SER A 48 -27.68 2.81 1.12
CA SER A 48 -28.55 1.65 1.35
C SER A 48 -29.39 1.41 0.09
N LEU A 49 -28.72 1.02 -0.98
CA LEU A 49 -29.32 0.65 -2.25
C LEU A 49 -29.33 -0.88 -2.34
N PRO A 50 -30.40 -1.48 -2.88
CA PRO A 50 -30.42 -2.90 -3.19
C PRO A 50 -29.22 -3.26 -4.09
N PRO A 51 -28.57 -4.41 -3.86
CA PRO A 51 -27.52 -4.88 -4.74
C PRO A 51 -28.09 -5.10 -6.15
N LEU A 52 -27.27 -4.83 -7.16
CA LEU A 52 -27.64 -5.06 -8.56
C LEU A 52 -27.90 -6.56 -8.78
N ASN A 53 -29.13 -6.94 -9.12
CA ASN A 53 -29.53 -8.33 -9.29
C ASN A 53 -30.15 -8.56 -10.69
N ASN A 54 -29.75 -9.63 -11.36
CA ASN A 54 -30.29 -10.01 -12.66
C ASN A 54 -31.74 -10.52 -12.55
N ASP A 55 -32.13 -11.07 -11.40
CA ASP A 55 -33.46 -11.66 -11.20
C ASP A 55 -34.49 -10.67 -10.62
N ASP A 56 -34.11 -9.40 -10.42
CA ASP A 56 -35.04 -8.38 -9.92
C ASP A 56 -36.03 -7.89 -11.00
N ASP A 57 -37.12 -7.24 -10.58
CA ASP A 57 -38.15 -6.76 -11.51
C ASP A 57 -37.86 -5.37 -12.10
N PHE A 58 -36.63 -4.83 -12.00
CA PHE A 58 -36.33 -3.55 -12.64
C PHE A 58 -35.49 -3.67 -13.91
N PRO A 59 -35.39 -2.59 -14.71
CA PRO A 59 -34.80 -2.66 -16.04
C PRO A 59 -33.39 -3.27 -16.05
N LYS A 60 -33.12 -4.09 -17.07
CA LYS A 60 -31.84 -4.76 -17.31
C LYS A 60 -30.94 -4.02 -18.29
N GLN A 61 -31.38 -2.83 -18.71
CA GLN A 61 -30.70 -2.04 -19.71
C GLN A 61 -30.19 -0.70 -19.17
N ILE A 62 -29.16 -0.16 -19.81
CA ILE A 62 -28.61 1.15 -19.52
C ILE A 62 -28.37 1.93 -20.81
N CYS A 63 -28.74 3.21 -20.82
CA CYS A 63 -28.54 4.05 -21.99
C CYS A 63 -27.07 4.49 -22.15
N ARG A 64 -26.69 4.81 -23.40
CA ARG A 64 -25.35 5.29 -23.76
C ARG A 64 -24.91 6.55 -23.01
N VAL A 65 -25.86 7.40 -22.59
CA VAL A 65 -25.55 8.60 -21.82
C VAL A 65 -25.18 8.25 -20.37
N CYS A 66 -25.96 7.39 -19.72
CA CYS A 66 -25.71 6.96 -18.34
C CYS A 66 -24.43 6.15 -18.22
N ILE A 67 -24.18 5.21 -19.14
CA ILE A 67 -22.94 4.43 -19.11
C ILE A 67 -21.70 5.31 -19.33
N LYS A 68 -21.74 6.29 -20.25
CA LYS A 68 -20.62 7.24 -20.44
C LYS A 68 -20.30 7.99 -19.15
N LYS A 69 -21.33 8.45 -18.42
CA LYS A 69 -21.16 9.11 -17.12
C LYS A 69 -20.57 8.18 -16.07
N LEU A 70 -21.07 6.95 -15.99
CA LEU A 70 -20.54 5.94 -15.06
C LEU A 70 -19.11 5.54 -15.39
N THR A 71 -18.76 5.38 -16.66
CA THR A 71 -17.38 5.11 -17.09
C THR A 71 -16.43 6.21 -16.64
N MET A 72 -16.80 7.49 -16.78
CA MET A 72 -15.98 8.61 -16.28
C MET A 72 -15.75 8.51 -14.76
N ILE A 73 -16.79 8.20 -13.99
CA ILE A 73 -16.70 8.04 -12.52
C ILE A 73 -15.83 6.82 -12.17
N TYR A 74 -15.99 5.71 -12.88
CA TYR A 74 -15.20 4.49 -12.68
C TYR A 74 -13.71 4.72 -12.93
N GLU A 75 -13.37 5.41 -14.02
CA GLU A 75 -11.98 5.78 -14.32
C GLU A 75 -11.39 6.67 -13.24
N PHE A 76 -12.16 7.68 -12.81
CA PHE A 76 -11.75 8.56 -11.72
C PHE A 76 -11.48 7.77 -10.44
N ASN A 77 -12.43 6.93 -10.01
CA ASN A 77 -12.30 6.10 -8.81
C ASN A 77 -11.10 5.15 -8.89
N THR A 78 -10.87 4.54 -10.05
CA THR A 78 -9.74 3.62 -10.26
C THR A 78 -8.40 4.35 -10.14
N LYS A 79 -8.26 5.50 -10.80
CA LYS A 79 -7.05 6.34 -10.74
C LYS A 79 -6.83 6.91 -9.34
N TRP A 80 -7.90 7.39 -8.70
CA TRP A 80 -7.86 7.90 -7.34
C TRP A 80 -7.39 6.85 -6.34
N LEU A 81 -7.96 5.63 -6.37
CA LEU A 81 -7.57 4.55 -5.49
C LEU A 81 -6.10 4.14 -5.69
N ALA A 82 -5.65 4.05 -6.95
CA ALA A 82 -4.25 3.77 -7.26
C ALA A 82 -3.32 4.84 -6.67
N ALA A 83 -3.59 6.13 -6.96
CA ALA A 83 -2.79 7.25 -6.44
C ALA A 83 -2.81 7.32 -4.91
N ASN A 84 -3.97 7.12 -4.29
CA ASN A 84 -4.11 7.11 -2.83
C ASN A 84 -3.32 5.96 -2.20
N ASN A 85 -3.28 4.78 -2.82
CA ASN A 85 -2.48 3.66 -2.34
C ASN A 85 -0.98 3.95 -2.44
N GLU A 86 -0.52 4.49 -3.57
CA GLU A 86 0.88 4.90 -3.77
C GLU A 86 1.30 5.96 -2.74
N PHE A 87 0.45 6.97 -2.52
CA PHE A 87 0.67 8.01 -1.52
C PHE A 87 0.79 7.43 -0.11
N ASN A 88 -0.08 6.51 0.29
CA ASN A 88 -0.03 5.87 1.60
C ASN A 88 1.24 5.01 1.80
N VAL A 89 1.73 4.38 0.73
CA VAL A 89 3.01 3.68 0.76
C VAL A 89 4.17 4.68 0.94
N ALA A 90 4.16 5.78 0.20
CA ALA A 90 5.18 6.84 0.34
C ALA A 90 5.22 7.44 1.76
N LEU A 91 4.06 7.70 2.36
CA LEU A 91 3.96 8.17 3.75
C LEU A 91 4.60 7.22 4.75
N LYS A 92 4.42 5.89 4.58
CA LYS A 92 5.04 4.89 5.45
C LYS A 92 6.57 4.91 5.34
N PHE A 93 7.13 5.14 4.15
CA PHE A 93 8.57 5.27 3.97
C PHE A 93 9.13 6.53 4.64
N GLU A 94 8.42 7.66 4.55
CA GLU A 94 8.81 8.90 5.23
C GLU A 94 8.80 8.74 6.76
N GLN A 95 7.74 8.15 7.31
CA GLN A 95 7.66 7.87 8.75
C GLN A 95 8.82 6.99 9.24
N ARG A 96 9.20 5.96 8.48
CA ARG A 96 10.36 5.11 8.80
C ARG A 96 11.66 5.90 8.76
N ARG A 97 11.88 6.69 7.70
CA ARG A 97 13.06 7.56 7.56
C ARG A 97 13.21 8.53 8.72
N ASN A 98 12.10 9.12 9.17
CA ASN A 98 12.11 10.05 10.29
C ASN A 98 12.41 9.35 11.63
N ARG A 99 11.89 8.14 11.86
CA ARG A 99 12.25 7.33 13.05
C ARG A 99 13.72 6.95 13.08
N SER A 100 14.28 6.53 11.93
CA SER A 100 15.70 6.18 11.82
C SER A 100 16.61 7.38 12.11
N ARG A 101 16.25 8.58 11.65
CA ARG A 101 17.00 9.83 11.93
C ARG A 101 16.99 10.20 13.42
N SER A 102 15.87 10.02 14.10
CA SER A 102 15.77 10.31 15.55
C SER A 102 16.59 9.34 16.40
N GLN A 103 16.78 8.09 15.98
CA GLN A 103 17.63 7.12 16.68
C GLN A 103 19.13 7.37 16.50
N THR A 104 19.56 7.95 15.37
CA THR A 104 21.00 8.22 15.15
C THR A 104 21.53 9.39 15.97
N GLN A 105 20.66 10.28 16.49
CA GLN A 105 21.08 11.40 17.34
C GLN A 105 21.30 11.04 18.82
N SER A 106 20.87 9.86 19.28
CA SER A 106 21.01 9.45 20.69
C SER A 106 22.24 8.59 21.01
N GLN A 107 23.14 8.32 20.05
CA GLN A 107 24.29 7.43 20.26
C GLN A 107 25.69 8.08 20.23
N PHE A 108 25.78 9.41 20.09
CA PHE A 108 27.05 10.12 20.31
C PHE A 108 27.19 10.58 21.76
N ASN A 109 27.28 9.62 22.70
CA ASN A 109 27.98 9.88 23.95
C ASN A 109 29.45 9.49 23.73
N PRO A 110 30.40 10.44 23.77
CA PRO A 110 31.81 10.09 23.64
C PRO A 110 32.22 9.15 24.79
N PRO A 111 33.13 8.18 24.55
CA PRO A 111 33.54 7.22 25.57
C PRO A 111 34.20 7.96 26.75
N GLN A 112 33.59 7.93 27.92
CA GLN A 112 34.29 8.33 29.14
C GLN A 112 35.29 7.24 29.53
N LEU A 113 36.56 7.62 29.55
CA LEU A 113 37.67 6.78 30.02
C LEU A 113 37.46 6.39 31.50
N PRO A 114 37.80 5.15 31.91
CA PRO A 114 37.58 4.69 33.27
C PRO A 114 38.67 5.24 34.20
N MET A 115 38.33 6.19 35.06
CA MET A 115 39.18 6.56 36.20
C MET A 115 38.79 5.75 37.46
N LYS A 116 39.75 4.90 37.83
CA LYS A 116 39.97 4.13 39.07
C LYS A 116 39.12 4.48 40.31
N ALA A 117 38.62 3.41 40.94
CA ALA A 117 38.08 3.35 42.30
C ALA A 117 39.16 3.41 43.38
N LYS A 118 38.82 3.94 44.59
CA LYS A 118 38.86 3.25 45.92
C LYS A 118 38.36 4.18 47.08
N PRO A 119 38.18 3.71 48.34
CA PRO A 119 36.87 3.51 48.97
C PRO A 119 36.65 4.32 50.27
N ALA A 120 35.41 4.33 50.81
CA ALA A 120 35.17 4.48 52.24
C ALA A 120 33.77 3.95 52.64
N ASP A 121 33.75 3.25 53.78
CA ASP A 121 32.66 2.49 54.36
C ASP A 121 31.56 3.33 55.03
N ALA A 122 30.37 2.70 55.14
CA ALA A 122 29.57 2.49 56.36
C ALA A 122 28.13 3.05 56.42
N ALA A 123 27.23 2.12 56.78
CA ALA A 123 25.87 2.22 57.33
C ALA A 123 24.77 2.79 56.40
N GLY A 124 23.60 2.19 56.19
CA GLY A 124 22.89 1.08 56.83
C GLY A 124 21.39 1.45 56.87
N ASN A 125 20.51 0.67 56.23
CA ASN A 125 19.20 0.22 56.74
C ASN A 125 18.27 -0.40 55.68
N VAL A 126 17.91 -1.66 55.95
CA VAL A 126 16.65 -2.42 55.83
C VAL A 126 15.43 -1.66 55.27
N THR A 127 14.75 -2.13 54.22
CA THR A 127 13.55 -3.02 54.18
C THR A 127 12.99 -3.00 52.74
N ALA A 128 12.12 -3.85 52.18
CA ALA A 128 11.67 -5.23 52.32
C ALA A 128 10.71 -5.53 51.12
N ALA A 129 10.65 -6.79 50.69
CA ALA A 129 9.52 -7.51 50.03
C ALA A 129 9.22 -7.39 48.50
N GLY A 130 9.05 -8.59 47.87
CA GLY A 130 8.29 -8.89 46.63
C GLY A 130 9.14 -9.34 45.42
N GLN A 131 9.56 -10.61 45.21
CA GLN A 131 8.80 -11.79 44.67
C GLN A 131 8.06 -11.46 43.34
N MET A 132 8.11 -12.15 42.18
CA MET A 132 8.36 -13.54 41.74
C MET A 132 8.74 -13.54 40.22
N VAL A 133 9.72 -14.33 39.75
CA VAL A 133 9.63 -15.63 39.01
C VAL A 133 9.15 -15.58 37.53
N VAL A 134 10.13 -15.69 36.61
CA VAL A 134 10.29 -16.67 35.48
C VAL A 134 9.25 -16.74 34.34
N ASN A 135 9.68 -16.53 33.08
CA ASN A 135 9.76 -17.58 32.02
C ASN A 135 10.13 -17.03 30.63
N GLU A 136 11.18 -17.60 30.02
CA GLU A 136 11.30 -17.74 28.56
C GLU A 136 10.27 -18.79 28.04
N PRO A 137 10.00 -18.84 26.73
CA PRO A 137 10.68 -19.89 25.96
C PRO A 137 11.17 -19.46 24.57
N SER A 138 12.28 -20.08 24.22
CA SER A 138 12.88 -20.21 22.90
C SER A 138 12.13 -21.27 22.09
N ASP A 139 11.90 -21.04 20.80
CA ASP A 139 11.64 -22.10 19.80
C ASP A 139 12.39 -21.75 18.50
N PHE A 140 13.38 -22.59 18.19
CA PHE A 140 14.08 -22.71 16.92
C PHE A 140 13.25 -23.54 15.95
N ILE A 141 13.24 -23.21 14.64
CA ILE A 141 13.53 -24.15 13.52
C ILE A 141 14.20 -23.37 12.38
N GLU A 142 15.24 -24.01 11.84
CA GLU A 142 16.25 -23.62 10.86
C GLU A 142 15.79 -23.53 9.38
N ASP A 143 16.61 -22.77 8.64
CA ASP A 143 17.08 -22.95 7.27
C ASP A 143 16.12 -23.02 6.07
N VAL A 144 16.15 -21.92 5.28
CA VAL A 144 16.27 -22.03 3.82
C VAL A 144 17.41 -21.12 3.36
N ASN A 145 18.58 -21.73 3.14
CA ASN A 145 19.66 -21.16 2.38
C ASN A 145 19.22 -21.03 0.91
N CYS A 146 19.14 -19.80 0.39
CA CYS A 146 19.08 -19.52 -1.03
C CYS A 146 20.18 -18.50 -1.35
N GLU A 147 21.40 -19.02 -1.46
CA GLU A 147 22.58 -18.32 -1.96
C GLU A 147 22.33 -17.79 -3.39
N THR A 148 22.11 -16.49 -3.49
CA THR A 148 22.90 -15.55 -4.30
C THR A 148 22.30 -14.17 -4.08
N GLU A 149 22.58 -13.56 -2.93
CA GLU A 149 22.26 -12.15 -2.72
C GLU A 149 23.12 -11.32 -3.68
N VAL A 150 22.58 -11.02 -4.86
CA VAL A 150 23.15 -10.01 -5.76
C VAL A 150 23.02 -8.66 -5.05
N ASN A 151 24.03 -8.34 -4.26
CA ASN A 151 24.12 -7.11 -3.50
C ASN A 151 24.66 -6.00 -4.40
N TYR A 152 23.77 -5.14 -4.89
CA TYR A 152 24.11 -3.95 -5.66
C TYR A 152 24.69 -2.89 -4.72
N ARG A 153 25.96 -2.54 -4.88
CA ARG A 153 26.62 -1.50 -4.06
C ARG A 153 26.77 -0.19 -4.82
N CYS A 154 26.55 0.92 -4.14
CA CYS A 154 26.81 2.24 -4.71
C CYS A 154 28.34 2.49 -4.80
N ALA A 155 28.80 3.02 -5.93
CA ALA A 155 30.21 3.39 -6.11
C ALA A 155 30.55 4.73 -5.43
N PHE A 156 29.54 5.53 -5.06
CA PHE A 156 29.70 6.89 -4.54
C PHE A 156 29.41 7.00 -3.03
N CYS A 157 28.90 5.95 -2.40
CA CYS A 157 28.62 5.91 -0.97
C CYS A 157 28.61 4.45 -0.45
N PRO A 158 28.68 4.20 0.87
CA PRO A 158 28.81 2.84 1.42
C PRO A 158 27.51 2.03 1.43
N GLU A 159 26.44 2.49 0.77
CA GLU A 159 25.12 1.86 0.77
C GLU A 159 25.05 0.64 -0.17
N GLY A 160 24.33 -0.40 0.27
CA GLY A 160 24.09 -1.64 -0.47
C GLY A 160 22.60 -1.96 -0.62
N TYR A 161 22.22 -2.62 -1.72
CA TYR A 161 20.83 -2.89 -2.07
C TYR A 161 20.66 -4.33 -2.55
N SER A 162 19.59 -4.98 -2.08
CA SER A 162 19.23 -6.34 -2.50
C SER A 162 18.54 -6.40 -3.87
N THR A 163 18.15 -5.26 -4.45
CA THR A 163 17.51 -5.21 -5.77
C THR A 163 18.04 -4.06 -6.63
N PHE A 164 18.13 -4.28 -7.94
CA PHE A 164 18.54 -3.26 -8.90
C PHE A 164 17.62 -2.04 -8.91
N ALA A 165 16.31 -2.25 -8.68
CA ALA A 165 15.33 -1.17 -8.63
C ALA A 165 15.62 -0.19 -7.49
N ALA A 166 15.93 -0.71 -6.29
CA ALA A 166 16.31 0.10 -5.13
C ALA A 166 17.63 0.87 -5.39
N TYR A 167 18.64 0.20 -5.94
CA TYR A 167 19.89 0.83 -6.38
C TYR A 167 19.65 1.97 -7.38
N ARG A 168 18.80 1.76 -8.39
CA ARG A 168 18.48 2.77 -9.42
C ARG A 168 17.77 3.99 -8.83
N MET A 169 16.86 3.79 -7.89
CA MET A 169 16.18 4.89 -7.19
C MET A 169 17.16 5.70 -6.34
N HIS A 170 18.04 5.02 -5.60
CA HIS A 170 19.08 5.68 -4.83
C HIS A 170 19.97 6.56 -5.71
N HIS A 171 20.46 6.03 -6.82
CA HIS A 171 21.34 6.77 -7.71
C HIS A 171 20.66 8.02 -8.31
N LYS A 172 19.39 7.90 -8.73
CA LYS A 172 18.60 9.05 -9.22
C LYS A 172 18.29 10.08 -8.12
N ALA A 173 18.17 9.66 -6.87
CA ALA A 173 17.81 10.55 -5.77
C ALA A 173 19.02 11.27 -5.17
N ILE A 174 20.10 10.54 -4.92
CA ILE A 174 21.26 10.98 -4.14
C ILE A 174 22.42 11.42 -5.04
N HIS A 175 22.62 10.76 -6.18
CA HIS A 175 23.74 10.99 -7.10
C HIS A 175 23.25 11.51 -8.48
N ARG A 176 22.38 12.52 -8.46
CA ARG A 176 21.70 13.09 -9.65
C ARG A 176 22.62 13.50 -10.80
N ASN A 177 23.86 13.87 -10.50
CA ASN A 177 24.83 14.42 -11.45
C ASN A 177 25.98 13.46 -11.80
N CYS A 178 25.96 12.23 -11.30
CA CYS A 178 26.96 11.23 -11.63
C CYS A 178 26.47 10.37 -12.80
N GLN A 179 27.36 9.98 -13.71
CA GLN A 179 27.00 8.98 -14.73
C GLN A 179 26.78 7.63 -14.05
N PHE A 180 25.73 6.94 -14.49
CA PHE A 180 25.31 5.66 -13.92
C PHE A 180 26.33 4.58 -14.29
N VAL A 181 27.08 4.10 -13.30
CA VAL A 181 28.02 2.99 -13.49
C VAL A 181 27.62 1.85 -12.57
N CYS A 182 27.07 0.78 -13.15
CA CYS A 182 26.79 -0.45 -12.43
C CYS A 182 28.00 -1.37 -12.48
N TYR A 183 28.53 -1.71 -11.31
CA TYR A 183 29.42 -2.85 -11.16
C TYR A 183 28.61 -3.97 -10.50
N THR A 184 28.35 -5.02 -11.28
CA THR A 184 28.07 -6.34 -10.73
C THR A 184 29.43 -7.00 -10.47
N PRO A 185 29.62 -7.74 -9.36
CA PRO A 185 30.78 -8.63 -9.23
C PRO A 185 30.80 -9.68 -10.36
#